data_AF-A0AAD7JYH3-F1
#
_entry.id   AF-A0AAD7JYH3-F1
#
_cell.length_a   1.000
_cell.length_b   1.000
_cell.length_c   1.000
_cell.angle_alpha   90.00
_cell.angle_beta   90.00
_cell.angle_gamma   90.00
#
_symmetry.space_group_name_H-M   'P 1'
#
loop_
_entity.id
_entity.type
_entity.pdbx_description
1 polymer ?
#
loop_
_entity_poly.entity_id
_entity_poly.type
_entity_poly.pdbx_seq_one_letter_code
_entity_poly.pdbx_strand_id
1 'polypeptide(L)'
;MLAYGDSEFLLEFFRHWDPATILLLGGLNYRLLNIVRFYQAAVWNVSKFLSRWFFHPDKALATLHSSPAIACGPSVLQFFDRSARGAARLDICVGYEGISEIGKFLDEEGYFFRPGPLPGTKNFASATMVEATRLPEARLKVYGDRSFTQEEHAGHAFKFVRFERRRPSRVIVVHLVRCELHRYVLSMHSTALMNFICGTHAVSLFGRSAFIRRKTFVACQERLPISDESIRTEMEWIEDYAGGPGPFRVLGAVVEVDVDAEVGSRRVGDSRCWTLPSIPTDGPFDTNSRINGPAFDALDWKSGTTRHGSYMRIGEPFVWRCGSYDPRLTLSHSQSRTYWPLNNKTTQTSNRTMTAWSGSGCPSSATTDLQVHAFARLATLTGLVEQLRRAPTSERNSRSTEPRRSFYLMATACSTAVPIFATTRKDYLDLYLPFLFPNGYTSMRIANIPGTNMPLPSGWRIYVESGRYPSPPNEAIMTAFKTRWNGNILMVKHRRNSDLVNYVTRKEDDFAYTILSLWVPRSLHKSYPEKMMSSPGGL
;
A
#
# COMPACT_ATOMS: atom_id res chain seq x y z
N MET A 1 33.19 -34.72 8.54
CA MET A 1 31.91 -34.99 9.21
C MET A 1 30.72 -34.45 8.42
N LEU A 2 30.59 -33.13 8.20
CA LEU A 2 29.46 -32.54 7.43
C LEU A 2 29.32 -33.06 5.98
N ALA A 3 30.42 -33.41 5.30
CA ALA A 3 30.38 -33.92 3.92
C ALA A 3 30.02 -35.41 3.78
N TYR A 4 29.97 -36.14 4.90
CA TYR A 4 29.70 -37.59 4.94
C TYR A 4 28.49 -37.93 5.83
N GLY A 5 27.84 -36.91 6.40
CA GLY A 5 26.64 -37.11 7.21
C GLY A 5 25.44 -37.39 6.32
N ASP A 6 24.49 -38.17 6.85
CA ASP A 6 23.17 -38.34 6.23
C ASP A 6 22.48 -36.98 6.06
N SER A 7 21.67 -36.86 5.01
CA SER A 7 20.75 -35.76 4.77
C SER A 7 19.95 -35.36 6.02
N GLU A 8 19.48 -36.33 6.82
CA GLU A 8 18.77 -36.09 8.07
C GLU A 8 19.63 -35.37 9.11
N PHE A 9 20.91 -35.74 9.23
CA PHE A 9 21.84 -35.06 10.12
C PHE A 9 22.01 -33.59 9.75
N LEU A 10 22.16 -33.26 8.45
CA LEU A 10 22.29 -31.87 8.01
C LEU A 10 21.02 -31.05 8.30
N LEU A 11 19.84 -31.66 8.12
CA LEU A 11 18.57 -31.00 8.42
C LEU A 11 18.43 -30.68 9.91
N GLU A 12 18.77 -31.64 10.78
CA GLU A 12 18.69 -31.46 12.22
C GLU A 12 19.80 -30.52 12.74
N PHE A 13 21.02 -30.64 12.21
CA PHE A 13 22.16 -29.79 12.58
C PHE A 13 21.84 -28.30 12.35
N PHE A 14 21.32 -27.95 11.18
CA PHE A 14 20.98 -26.56 10.85
C PHE A 14 19.64 -26.09 11.43
N ARG A 15 18.80 -27.00 11.94
CA ARG A 15 17.51 -26.64 12.56
C ARG A 15 17.67 -25.65 13.72
N HIS A 16 18.75 -25.78 14.48
CA HIS A 16 19.03 -24.95 15.65
C HIS A 16 19.80 -23.66 15.33
N TRP A 17 20.27 -23.50 14.10
CA TRP A 17 21.04 -22.33 13.68
C TRP A 17 20.09 -21.26 13.17
N ASP A 18 20.38 -19.98 13.47
CA ASP A 18 19.65 -18.91 12.83
C ASP A 18 19.98 -18.88 11.32
N PRO A 19 19.03 -18.49 10.47
CA PRO A 19 19.27 -18.51 9.03
C PRO A 19 20.41 -17.60 8.55
N ALA A 20 20.74 -16.52 9.27
CA ALA A 20 21.85 -15.66 8.86
C ALA A 20 23.17 -16.40 8.98
N THR A 21 23.39 -17.11 10.08
CA THR A 21 24.58 -17.94 10.29
C THR A 21 24.69 -19.05 9.23
N ILE A 22 23.57 -19.68 8.86
CA ILE A 22 23.55 -20.69 7.78
C ILE A 22 23.98 -20.07 6.44
N LEU A 23 23.45 -18.89 6.10
CA LEU A 23 23.80 -18.20 4.86
C LEU A 23 25.27 -17.74 4.86
N LEU A 24 25.78 -17.22 5.98
CA LEU A 24 27.18 -16.84 6.14
C LEU A 24 28.12 -18.03 5.96
N LEU A 25 27.75 -19.21 6.47
CA LEU A 25 28.52 -20.44 6.30
C LEU A 25 28.72 -20.79 4.81
N GLY A 26 27.70 -20.58 3.98
CA GLY A 26 27.77 -20.79 2.54
C GLY A 26 28.75 -19.84 1.84
N GLY A 27 29.03 -18.67 2.42
CA GLY A 27 29.99 -17.70 1.90
C GLY A 27 31.46 -18.08 2.14
N LEU A 28 31.76 -19.08 2.99
CA LEU A 28 33.13 -19.41 3.36
C LEU A 28 33.86 -20.28 2.33
N ASN A 29 33.17 -21.21 1.65
CA ASN A 29 33.70 -21.98 0.52
C ASN A 29 32.60 -22.69 -0.28
N TYR A 30 32.93 -23.17 -1.49
CA TYR A 30 32.01 -23.85 -2.39
C TYR A 30 31.34 -25.12 -1.82
N ARG A 31 32.04 -25.90 -0.98
CA ARG A 31 31.46 -27.12 -0.40
C ARG A 31 30.37 -26.76 0.62
N LEU A 32 30.64 -25.78 1.48
CA LEU A 32 29.66 -25.26 2.43
C LEU A 32 28.49 -24.58 1.71
N LEU A 33 28.74 -23.87 0.61
CA LEU A 33 27.70 -23.31 -0.24
C LEU A 33 26.73 -24.40 -0.74
N ASN A 34 27.25 -25.53 -1.23
CA ASN A 34 26.41 -26.64 -1.70
C ASN A 34 25.61 -27.28 -0.57
N ILE A 35 26.20 -27.44 0.62
CA ILE A 35 25.51 -27.93 1.82
C ILE A 35 24.36 -26.99 2.22
N VAL A 36 24.61 -25.68 2.20
CA VAL A 36 23.59 -24.66 2.50
C VAL A 36 22.48 -24.66 1.46
N ARG A 37 22.82 -24.77 0.16
CA ARG A 37 21.82 -24.88 -0.91
C ARG A 37 20.96 -26.12 -0.77
N PHE A 38 21.56 -27.26 -0.44
CA PHE A 38 20.83 -28.49 -0.15
C PHE A 38 19.84 -28.27 1.01
N TYR A 39 20.30 -27.70 2.12
CA TYR A 39 19.44 -27.40 3.27
C TYR A 39 18.30 -26.46 2.89
N GLN A 40 18.60 -25.38 2.15
CA GLN A 40 17.60 -24.43 1.67
C GLN A 40 16.54 -25.09 0.80
N ALA A 41 16.95 -25.89 -0.18
CA ALA A 41 16.05 -26.59 -1.09
C ALA A 41 15.22 -27.68 -0.40
N ALA A 42 15.68 -28.22 0.74
CA ALA A 42 14.96 -29.21 1.51
C ALA A 42 13.96 -28.62 2.51
N VAL A 43 14.29 -27.44 3.06
CA VAL A 43 13.53 -26.78 4.13
C VAL A 43 12.60 -25.70 3.61
N TRP A 44 13.08 -24.80 2.76
CA TRP A 44 12.32 -23.70 2.18
C TRP A 44 11.79 -24.03 0.78
N ASN A 45 11.22 -25.23 0.64
CA ASN A 45 10.63 -25.69 -0.61
C ASN A 45 9.14 -25.37 -0.66
N VAL A 46 8.74 -24.44 -1.53
CA VAL A 46 7.34 -24.00 -1.63
C VAL A 46 6.42 -25.12 -2.09
N SER A 47 6.83 -25.94 -3.07
CA SER A 47 6.01 -27.08 -3.53
C SER A 47 5.79 -28.12 -2.42
N LYS A 48 6.83 -28.45 -1.64
CA LYS A 48 6.73 -29.31 -0.44
C LYS A 48 5.90 -28.69 0.69
N PHE A 49 5.89 -27.37 0.81
CA PHE A 49 4.99 -26.67 1.74
C PHE A 49 3.53 -26.81 1.30
N LEU A 50 3.26 -26.54 0.01
CA LEU A 50 1.92 -26.61 -0.57
C LEU A 50 1.39 -28.04 -0.63
N SER A 51 2.24 -29.06 -0.76
CA SER A 51 1.83 -30.47 -0.77
C SER A 51 1.21 -30.94 0.55
N ARG A 52 1.38 -30.17 1.64
CA ARG A 52 0.65 -30.39 2.91
C ARG A 52 -0.84 -30.06 2.79
N TRP A 53 -1.20 -29.19 1.86
CA TRP A 53 -2.53 -28.64 1.66
C TRP A 53 -3.16 -29.15 0.37
N PHE A 54 -2.38 -29.41 -0.67
CA PHE A 54 -2.86 -29.77 -1.99
C PHE A 54 -2.27 -31.11 -2.44
N PHE A 55 -3.08 -31.93 -3.10
CA PHE A 55 -2.60 -33.12 -3.81
C PHE A 55 -1.72 -32.73 -4.99
N HIS A 56 -2.02 -31.61 -5.67
CA HIS A 56 -1.26 -31.12 -6.82
C HIS A 56 -0.60 -29.75 -6.51
N PRO A 57 0.56 -29.73 -5.81
CA PRO A 57 1.20 -28.47 -5.41
C PRO A 57 1.65 -27.60 -6.59
N ASP A 58 2.04 -28.20 -7.72
CA ASP A 58 2.45 -27.45 -8.91
C ASP A 58 1.26 -26.76 -9.57
N LYS A 59 0.09 -27.41 -9.57
CA LYS A 59 -1.17 -26.79 -9.99
C LYS A 59 -1.58 -25.67 -9.04
N ALA A 60 -1.39 -25.84 -7.73
CA ALA A 60 -1.61 -24.78 -6.75
C ALA A 60 -0.74 -23.54 -7.04
N LEU A 61 0.56 -23.74 -7.33
CA LEU A 61 1.45 -22.65 -7.74
C LEU A 61 1.00 -21.98 -9.03
N ALA A 62 0.61 -22.77 -10.03
CA ALA A 62 0.09 -22.25 -11.29
C ALA A 62 -1.18 -21.41 -11.06
N THR A 63 -2.10 -21.88 -10.22
CA THR A 63 -3.32 -21.13 -9.85
C THR A 63 -3.00 -19.86 -9.08
N LEU A 64 -2.05 -19.88 -8.12
CA LEU A 64 -1.58 -18.66 -7.44
C LEU A 64 -0.85 -17.68 -8.38
N HIS A 65 -0.36 -18.15 -9.54
CA HIS A 65 0.27 -17.31 -10.55
C HIS A 65 -0.75 -16.71 -11.53
N SER A 66 -1.69 -17.52 -12.02
CA SER A 66 -2.71 -17.11 -12.99
C SER A 66 -3.80 -16.24 -12.35
N SER A 67 -4.14 -16.50 -11.09
CA SER A 67 -5.09 -15.71 -10.33
C SER A 67 -4.38 -14.64 -9.49
N PRO A 68 -5.01 -13.48 -9.24
CA PRO A 68 -4.52 -12.52 -8.25
C PRO A 68 -4.74 -13.09 -6.84
N ALA A 69 -3.95 -14.09 -6.46
CA ALA A 69 -4.00 -14.76 -5.17
C ALA A 69 -2.61 -14.94 -4.54
N ILE A 70 -2.57 -14.92 -3.21
CA ILE A 70 -1.38 -15.21 -2.41
C ILE A 70 -1.76 -16.03 -1.18
N ALA A 71 -0.91 -16.97 -0.78
CA ALA A 71 -0.99 -17.58 0.55
C ALA A 71 -0.30 -16.68 1.58
N CYS A 72 -0.85 -16.55 2.79
CA CYS A 72 -0.28 -15.72 3.85
C CYS A 72 -0.58 -16.29 5.26
N GLY A 73 -0.25 -15.50 6.29
CA GLY A 73 -0.65 -15.79 7.67
C GLY A 73 0.19 -16.85 8.39
N PRO A 74 -0.35 -17.44 9.47
CA PRO A 74 0.30 -18.42 10.33
C PRO A 74 1.11 -19.53 9.64
N SER A 75 0.53 -20.20 8.65
CA SER A 75 1.19 -21.29 7.93
C SER A 75 2.42 -20.81 7.16
N VAL A 76 2.35 -19.61 6.57
CA VAL A 76 3.49 -19.04 5.83
C VAL A 76 4.57 -18.56 6.79
N LEU A 77 4.21 -18.01 7.96
CA LEU A 77 5.18 -17.74 9.02
C LEU A 77 5.95 -19.02 9.40
N GLN A 78 5.26 -20.14 9.61
CA GLN A 78 5.89 -21.43 9.94
C GLN A 78 6.83 -21.94 8.84
N PHE A 79 6.47 -21.72 7.57
CA PHE A 79 7.32 -22.05 6.43
C PHE A 79 8.68 -21.32 6.52
N PHE A 80 8.66 -20.00 6.72
CA PHE A 80 9.90 -19.24 6.86
C PHE A 80 10.66 -19.57 8.14
N ASP A 81 9.94 -19.84 9.23
CA ASP A 81 10.49 -20.22 10.53
C ASP A 81 11.11 -21.63 10.52
N ARG A 82 10.82 -22.44 9.49
CA ARG A 82 11.24 -23.85 9.39
C ARG A 82 10.64 -24.73 10.51
N SER A 83 9.52 -24.29 11.07
CA SER A 83 8.86 -25.00 12.15
C SER A 83 8.07 -26.18 11.60
N ALA A 84 8.27 -27.35 12.22
CA ALA A 84 7.52 -28.56 11.91
C ALA A 84 6.14 -28.59 12.60
N ARG A 85 5.79 -27.57 13.40
CA ARG A 85 4.46 -27.50 14.03
C ARG A 85 3.41 -27.46 12.92
N GLY A 86 2.47 -28.38 12.93
CA GLY A 86 1.39 -28.39 11.95
C GLY A 86 0.46 -27.21 12.18
N ALA A 87 0.57 -26.14 11.39
CA ALA A 87 -0.47 -25.12 11.37
C ALA A 87 -1.84 -25.75 11.09
N ALA A 88 -2.84 -25.29 11.84
CA ALA A 88 -4.21 -25.76 11.71
C ALA A 88 -4.89 -25.26 10.42
N ARG A 89 -4.43 -24.14 9.84
CA ARG A 89 -5.07 -23.51 8.68
C ARG A 89 -4.07 -22.84 7.72
N LEU A 90 -4.41 -22.84 6.44
CA LEU A 90 -3.77 -22.01 5.42
C LEU A 90 -4.68 -20.84 5.06
N ASP A 91 -4.17 -19.62 5.12
CA ASP A 91 -4.89 -18.42 4.70
C ASP A 91 -4.49 -18.09 3.26
N ILE A 92 -5.47 -17.90 2.37
CA ILE A 92 -5.28 -17.49 0.97
C ILE A 92 -6.02 -16.18 0.76
N CYS A 93 -5.32 -15.14 0.37
CA CYS A 93 -5.93 -13.89 -0.06
C CYS A 93 -6.12 -13.91 -1.56
N VAL A 94 -7.28 -13.46 -2.03
CA VAL A 94 -7.61 -13.45 -3.44
C VAL A 94 -8.40 -12.19 -3.79
N GLY A 95 -8.06 -11.58 -4.93
CA GLY A 95 -8.82 -10.49 -5.52
C GLY A 95 -10.17 -10.97 -6.05
N TYR A 96 -11.10 -10.05 -6.31
CA TYR A 96 -12.42 -10.41 -6.81
C TYR A 96 -12.35 -11.16 -8.15
N GLU A 97 -11.37 -10.84 -8.99
CA GLU A 97 -11.18 -11.46 -10.30
C GLU A 97 -10.74 -12.93 -10.21
N GLY A 98 -10.03 -13.30 -9.13
CA GLY A 98 -9.47 -14.64 -8.94
C GLY A 98 -10.35 -15.59 -8.14
N ILE A 99 -11.40 -15.09 -7.48
CA ILE A 99 -12.17 -15.86 -6.50
C ILE A 99 -12.83 -17.10 -7.10
N SER A 100 -13.36 -17.00 -8.33
CA SER A 100 -14.02 -18.12 -8.99
C SER A 100 -13.04 -19.21 -9.40
N GLU A 101 -11.84 -18.83 -9.85
CA GLU A 101 -10.78 -19.77 -10.21
C GLU A 101 -10.26 -20.51 -8.98
N ILE A 102 -10.00 -19.79 -7.88
CA ILE A 102 -9.59 -20.38 -6.60
C ILE A 102 -10.68 -21.33 -6.06
N GLY A 103 -11.95 -20.93 -6.11
CA GLY A 103 -13.05 -21.79 -5.68
C GLY A 103 -13.13 -23.10 -6.45
N LYS A 104 -13.00 -23.04 -7.79
CA LYS A 104 -12.96 -24.21 -8.66
C LYS A 104 -11.76 -25.09 -8.36
N PHE A 105 -10.57 -24.49 -8.21
CA PHE A 105 -9.35 -25.22 -7.87
C PHE A 105 -9.48 -25.96 -6.53
N LEU A 106 -10.05 -25.32 -5.50
CA LEU A 106 -10.25 -25.95 -4.20
C LEU A 106 -11.23 -27.13 -4.27
N ASP A 107 -12.30 -27.02 -5.05
CA ASP A 107 -13.24 -28.13 -5.29
C ASP A 107 -12.55 -29.33 -5.95
N GLU A 108 -11.71 -29.08 -6.96
CA GLU A 108 -10.89 -30.10 -7.63
C GLU A 108 -9.87 -30.75 -6.69
N GLU A 109 -9.37 -30.03 -5.68
CA GLU A 109 -8.47 -30.53 -4.63
C GLU A 109 -9.20 -31.27 -3.49
N GLY A 110 -10.53 -31.42 -3.61
CA GLY A 110 -11.39 -32.14 -2.66
C GLY A 110 -11.76 -31.32 -1.42
N TYR A 111 -11.66 -29.99 -1.48
CA TYR A 111 -12.11 -29.11 -0.42
C TYR A 111 -13.58 -28.75 -0.58
N PHE A 112 -14.31 -28.83 0.53
CA PHE A 112 -15.71 -28.44 0.59
C PHE A 112 -15.84 -27.06 1.23
N PHE A 113 -16.59 -26.17 0.57
CA PHE A 113 -16.99 -24.91 1.17
C PHE A 113 -17.89 -25.18 2.38
N ARG A 114 -17.57 -24.54 3.52
CA ARG A 114 -18.40 -24.55 4.72
C ARG A 114 -19.18 -23.24 4.79
N PRO A 115 -20.49 -23.27 4.56
CA PRO A 115 -21.34 -22.09 4.69
C PRO A 115 -21.14 -21.39 6.03
N GLY A 116 -21.04 -20.06 5.96
CA GLY A 116 -21.06 -19.22 7.15
C GLY A 116 -22.46 -19.18 7.78
N PRO A 117 -22.63 -18.43 8.89
CA PRO A 117 -23.93 -18.24 9.54
C PRO A 117 -24.94 -17.44 8.70
N LEU A 118 -24.52 -16.91 7.54
CA LEU A 118 -25.38 -16.10 6.67
C LEU A 118 -26.42 -16.96 5.94
N PRO A 119 -27.73 -16.71 6.14
CA PRO A 119 -28.79 -17.49 5.51
C PRO A 119 -28.73 -17.37 3.98
N GLY A 120 -29.00 -18.48 3.28
CA GLY A 120 -29.08 -18.54 1.81
C GLY A 120 -27.78 -18.88 1.07
N THR A 121 -26.64 -18.96 1.76
CA THR A 121 -25.33 -19.24 1.13
C THR A 121 -24.99 -20.73 1.11
N LYS A 122 -25.77 -21.54 0.37
CA LYS A 122 -25.58 -23.01 0.33
C LYS A 122 -24.28 -23.44 -0.39
N ASN A 123 -23.78 -22.66 -1.34
CA ASN A 123 -22.58 -22.98 -2.09
C ASN A 123 -21.66 -21.75 -2.20
N PHE A 124 -20.42 -21.99 -2.60
CA PHE A 124 -19.40 -20.95 -2.66
C PHE A 124 -19.72 -19.85 -3.69
N ALA A 125 -20.27 -20.23 -4.85
CA ALA A 125 -20.64 -19.29 -5.90
C ALA A 125 -21.74 -18.32 -5.42
N SER A 126 -22.78 -18.83 -4.75
CA SER A 126 -23.85 -17.99 -4.20
C SER A 126 -23.36 -17.14 -3.03
N ALA A 127 -22.49 -17.67 -2.17
CA ALA A 127 -21.86 -16.90 -1.10
C ALA A 127 -21.03 -15.73 -1.66
N THR A 128 -20.22 -16.00 -2.68
CA THR A 128 -19.42 -14.98 -3.36
C THR A 128 -20.30 -13.93 -4.03
N MET A 129 -21.41 -14.32 -4.67
CA MET A 129 -22.35 -13.39 -5.30
C MET A 129 -23.10 -12.53 -4.27
N VAL A 130 -23.52 -13.11 -3.14
CA VAL A 130 -24.13 -12.36 -2.03
C VAL A 130 -23.14 -11.35 -1.48
N GLU A 131 -21.88 -11.73 -1.30
CA GLU A 131 -20.85 -10.78 -0.89
C GLU A 131 -20.58 -9.73 -1.97
N ALA A 132 -20.52 -10.12 -3.25
CA ALA A 132 -20.38 -9.20 -4.39
C ALA A 132 -21.48 -8.12 -4.41
N THR A 133 -22.74 -8.51 -4.17
CA THR A 133 -23.88 -7.57 -4.15
C THR A 133 -23.91 -6.68 -2.92
N ARG A 134 -23.33 -7.13 -1.80
CA ARG A 134 -23.11 -6.30 -0.60
C ARG A 134 -22.00 -5.29 -0.76
N LEU A 135 -21.18 -5.43 -1.80
CA LEU A 135 -20.10 -4.51 -2.13
C LEU A 135 -20.66 -3.42 -3.04
N PRO A 136 -20.80 -2.17 -2.57
CA PRO A 136 -21.10 -1.06 -3.48
C PRO A 136 -20.03 -1.04 -4.58
N GLU A 137 -20.41 -0.93 -5.86
CA GLU A 137 -19.46 -0.90 -6.98
C GLU A 137 -18.36 0.17 -6.78
N ALA A 138 -18.70 1.28 -6.10
CA ALA A 138 -17.80 2.34 -5.65
C ALA A 138 -16.63 1.87 -4.74
N ARG A 139 -16.72 0.67 -4.17
CA ARG A 139 -15.76 0.09 -3.22
C ARG A 139 -15.02 -1.15 -3.77
N LEU A 140 -15.41 -1.65 -4.96
CA LEU A 140 -14.79 -2.82 -5.60
C LEU A 140 -13.50 -2.49 -6.35
N LYS A 141 -13.28 -1.23 -6.74
CA LYS A 141 -12.09 -0.77 -7.47
C LYS A 141 -11.38 0.37 -6.75
N VAL A 142 -11.13 0.23 -5.44
CA VAL A 142 -10.23 1.16 -4.74
C VAL A 142 -8.78 0.84 -5.13
N TYR A 143 -8.47 1.04 -6.42
CA TYR A 143 -7.10 1.15 -6.90
C TYR A 143 -6.56 2.46 -6.37
N GLY A 144 -5.57 2.35 -5.50
CA GLY A 144 -5.05 3.50 -4.77
C GLY A 144 -6.00 3.94 -3.66
N ASP A 145 -5.54 3.69 -2.43
CA ASP A 145 -5.71 4.63 -1.33
C ASP A 145 -7.14 4.54 -0.70
N ARG A 146 -7.22 3.86 0.45
CA ARG A 146 -8.26 3.87 1.51
C ARG A 146 -9.51 3.00 1.38
N SER A 147 -9.36 1.85 1.99
CA SER A 147 -10.25 1.51 3.09
C SER A 147 -9.89 2.38 4.32
N PHE A 148 -10.86 2.95 5.03
CA PHE A 148 -10.69 3.65 6.31
C PHE A 148 -10.46 2.70 7.48
N THR A 149 -10.73 1.41 7.28
CA THR A 149 -10.58 0.32 8.23
C THR A 149 -9.97 -0.93 7.57
N GLN A 150 -9.24 -1.77 8.30
CA GLN A 150 -8.75 -3.08 7.88
C GLN A 150 -9.93 -4.01 7.54
N GLU A 151 -11.08 -3.81 8.17
CA GLU A 151 -12.37 -4.42 7.80
C GLU A 151 -12.82 -4.04 6.39
N GLU A 152 -12.38 -2.89 5.88
CA GLU A 152 -12.63 -2.49 4.51
C GLU A 152 -11.54 -3.04 3.57
N HIS A 153 -10.36 -3.49 4.05
CA HIS A 153 -9.36 -4.21 3.22
C HIS A 153 -9.73 -5.70 3.07
N ALA A 154 -10.18 -6.33 4.16
CA ALA A 154 -10.71 -7.68 4.18
C ALA A 154 -12.18 -7.64 3.75
N GLY A 155 -12.53 -8.22 2.59
CA GLY A 155 -13.92 -8.24 2.16
C GLY A 155 -14.75 -9.24 2.95
N HIS A 156 -14.35 -10.51 2.86
CA HIS A 156 -15.02 -11.63 3.51
C HIS A 156 -14.06 -12.83 3.60
N ALA A 157 -14.22 -13.68 4.60
CA ALA A 157 -13.44 -14.92 4.74
C ALA A 157 -14.33 -16.14 4.51
N PHE A 158 -14.00 -16.94 3.50
CA PHE A 158 -14.68 -18.18 3.17
C PHE A 158 -13.89 -19.37 3.71
N LYS A 159 -14.55 -20.27 4.43
CA LYS A 159 -13.90 -21.45 5.02
C LYS A 159 -14.09 -22.67 4.13
N PHE A 160 -12.99 -23.33 3.82
CA PHE A 160 -12.93 -24.59 3.09
C PHE A 160 -12.34 -25.67 3.98
N VAL A 161 -12.91 -26.87 3.92
CA VAL A 161 -12.49 -28.01 4.74
C VAL A 161 -12.28 -29.24 3.87
N ARG A 162 -11.19 -29.96 4.11
CA ARG A 162 -10.95 -31.28 3.53
C ARG A 162 -10.87 -32.32 4.63
N PHE A 163 -11.54 -33.45 4.42
CA PHE A 163 -11.61 -34.54 5.39
C PHE A 163 -10.61 -35.63 5.00
N GLU A 164 -9.71 -36.00 5.92
CA GLU A 164 -8.94 -37.24 5.82
C GLU A 164 -9.45 -38.21 6.88
N ARG A 165 -9.72 -39.47 6.47
CA ARG A 165 -10.16 -40.53 7.39
C ARG A 165 -11.34 -40.10 8.29
N ARG A 166 -12.30 -39.35 7.73
CA ARG A 166 -13.50 -38.81 8.40
C ARG A 166 -13.24 -37.75 9.49
N ARG A 167 -12.03 -37.19 9.63
CA ARG A 167 -11.76 -36.01 10.47
C ARG A 167 -11.38 -34.82 9.59
N PRO A 168 -11.83 -33.59 9.91
CA PRO A 168 -11.37 -32.41 9.19
C PRO A 168 -9.87 -32.26 9.46
N SER A 169 -9.05 -32.59 8.47
CA SER A 169 -7.61 -32.63 8.63
C SER A 169 -6.96 -31.32 8.18
N ARG A 170 -7.57 -30.63 7.21
CA ARG A 170 -7.05 -29.40 6.64
C ARG A 170 -8.14 -28.35 6.49
N VAL A 171 -7.83 -27.14 6.93
CA VAL A 171 -8.69 -25.96 6.78
C VAL A 171 -7.97 -24.94 5.91
N ILE A 172 -8.66 -24.44 4.89
CA ILE A 172 -8.22 -23.28 4.11
C ILE A 172 -9.21 -22.16 4.36
N VAL A 173 -8.71 -20.96 4.62
CA VAL A 173 -9.51 -19.74 4.74
C VAL A 173 -9.18 -18.85 3.57
N VAL A 174 -10.15 -18.64 2.69
CA VAL A 174 -10.03 -17.77 1.52
C VAL A 174 -10.55 -16.39 1.87
N HIS A 175 -9.64 -15.43 2.01
CA HIS A 175 -9.92 -14.02 2.22
C HIS A 175 -10.14 -13.34 0.86
N LEU A 176 -11.39 -13.01 0.56
CA LEU A 176 -11.71 -12.14 -0.56
C LEU A 176 -11.31 -10.71 -0.16
N VAL A 177 -10.25 -10.18 -0.77
CA VAL A 177 -9.72 -8.85 -0.44
C VAL A 177 -10.21 -7.80 -1.44
N ARG A 178 -10.35 -6.56 -0.97
CA ARG A 178 -10.84 -5.42 -1.77
C ARG A 178 -9.73 -4.48 -2.23
N CYS A 179 -8.49 -4.81 -1.89
CA CYS A 179 -7.31 -4.03 -2.19
C CYS A 179 -6.26 -4.90 -2.88
N GLU A 180 -5.17 -4.28 -3.33
CA GLU A 180 -3.99 -5.02 -3.79
C GLU A 180 -3.54 -6.00 -2.69
N LEU A 181 -3.28 -7.25 -3.07
CA LEU A 181 -3.01 -8.35 -2.13
C LEU A 181 -1.87 -8.02 -1.15
N HIS A 182 -0.84 -7.35 -1.63
CA HIS A 182 0.29 -6.91 -0.81
C HIS A 182 -0.14 -5.91 0.27
N ARG A 183 -1.12 -5.04 0.00
CA ARG A 183 -1.64 -4.10 0.99
C ARG A 183 -2.38 -4.81 2.10
N TYR A 184 -3.12 -5.88 1.79
CA TYR A 184 -3.73 -6.72 2.81
C TYR A 184 -2.66 -7.32 3.74
N VAL A 185 -1.58 -7.88 3.18
CA VAL A 185 -0.46 -8.40 3.99
C VAL A 185 0.22 -7.31 4.82
N LEU A 186 0.45 -6.12 4.24
CA LEU A 186 1.02 -4.98 4.96
C LEU A 186 0.11 -4.47 6.08
N SER A 187 -1.19 -4.77 6.04
CA SER A 187 -2.18 -4.39 7.07
C SER A 187 -2.29 -5.38 8.23
N MET A 188 -1.55 -6.49 8.21
CA MET A 188 -1.52 -7.46 9.30
C MET A 188 -1.03 -6.82 10.60
N HIS A 189 -1.50 -7.32 11.75
CA HIS A 189 -1.23 -6.72 13.06
C HIS A 189 0.19 -6.93 13.59
N SER A 190 0.98 -7.77 12.93
CA SER A 190 2.29 -8.22 13.40
C SER A 190 3.25 -8.34 12.23
N THR A 191 4.46 -7.77 12.34
CA THR A 191 5.46 -7.83 11.27
C THR A 191 5.90 -9.26 10.95
N ALA A 192 5.84 -10.18 11.91
CA ALA A 192 6.09 -11.60 11.68
C ALA A 192 5.01 -12.27 10.81
N LEU A 193 3.78 -11.74 10.75
CA LEU A 193 2.73 -12.25 9.87
C LEU A 193 2.79 -11.64 8.45
N MET A 194 3.65 -10.65 8.23
CA MET A 194 3.80 -9.97 6.94
C MET A 194 4.69 -10.78 5.97
N ASN A 195 4.34 -12.04 5.81
CA ASN A 195 4.95 -12.96 4.87
C ASN A 195 3.87 -13.53 3.95
N PHE A 196 4.23 -13.80 2.71
CA PHE A 196 3.30 -14.38 1.74
C PHE A 196 4.03 -15.26 0.73
N ILE A 197 3.27 -16.14 0.08
CA ILE A 197 3.71 -16.98 -1.03
C ILE A 197 2.79 -16.68 -2.22
N CYS A 198 3.37 -16.25 -3.33
CA CYS A 198 2.69 -16.14 -4.61
C CYS A 198 3.19 -17.24 -5.56
N GLY A 199 2.62 -17.30 -6.76
CA GLY A 199 2.98 -18.34 -7.74
C GLY A 199 4.49 -18.39 -8.10
N THR A 200 5.21 -17.27 -7.99
CA THR A 200 6.63 -17.20 -8.36
C THR A 200 7.60 -17.15 -7.18
N HIS A 201 7.18 -16.63 -6.03
CA HIS A 201 8.07 -16.41 -4.90
C HIS A 201 7.37 -16.54 -3.54
N ALA A 202 8.14 -16.88 -2.51
CA ALA A 202 7.83 -16.61 -1.12
C ALA A 202 8.58 -15.35 -0.66
N VAL A 203 7.87 -14.44 0.01
CA VAL A 203 8.44 -13.17 0.50
C VAL A 203 8.17 -13.00 1.99
N SER A 204 9.20 -12.65 2.74
CA SER A 204 9.10 -12.10 4.10
C SER A 204 9.60 -10.67 4.11
N LEU A 205 8.74 -9.73 4.51
CA LEU A 205 9.07 -8.31 4.52
C LEU A 205 9.99 -7.90 5.67
N PHE A 206 9.92 -8.64 6.77
CA PHE A 206 10.65 -8.37 8.03
C PHE A 206 11.44 -9.61 8.47
N GLY A 207 12.07 -10.29 7.52
CA GLY A 207 12.71 -11.57 7.76
C GLY A 207 13.85 -11.50 8.79
N ARG A 208 14.56 -10.37 8.86
CA ARG A 208 15.65 -10.19 9.83
C ARG A 208 15.12 -10.03 11.24
N SER A 209 14.10 -9.20 11.44
CA SER A 209 13.45 -9.08 12.75
C SER A 209 12.79 -10.39 13.16
N ALA A 210 12.01 -11.02 12.28
CA ALA A 210 11.24 -12.21 12.60
C ALA A 210 12.15 -13.45 12.80
N PHE A 211 12.97 -13.82 11.84
CA PHE A 211 13.60 -15.16 11.83
C PHE A 211 15.02 -15.19 12.35
N ILE A 212 15.72 -14.05 12.34
CA ILE A 212 17.08 -13.93 12.89
C ILE A 212 17.00 -13.43 14.34
N ARG A 213 16.35 -12.29 14.55
CA ARG A 213 16.28 -11.65 15.87
C ARG A 213 15.17 -12.20 16.76
N ARG A 214 14.26 -12.98 16.19
CA ARG A 214 13.10 -13.54 16.90
C ARG A 214 12.26 -12.46 17.56
N LYS A 215 11.98 -11.39 16.81
CA LYS A 215 11.17 -10.25 17.25
C LYS A 215 10.03 -10.01 16.28
N THR A 216 8.88 -9.64 16.82
CA THR A 216 7.78 -9.10 16.02
C THR A 216 7.30 -7.80 16.60
N PHE A 217 6.96 -6.85 15.73
CA PHE A 217 6.45 -5.55 16.11
C PHE A 217 4.94 -5.53 15.91
N VAL A 218 4.23 -5.05 16.92
CA VAL A 218 2.80 -4.74 16.79
C VAL A 218 2.65 -3.60 15.79
N ALA A 219 2.03 -3.90 14.65
CA ALA A 219 1.90 -3.05 13.48
C ALA A 219 0.45 -2.58 13.27
N CYS A 220 -0.27 -2.24 14.35
CA CYS A 220 -1.67 -1.90 14.26
C CYS A 220 -1.86 -0.53 13.59
N GLN A 221 -2.38 -0.53 12.36
CA GLN A 221 -2.59 0.69 11.59
C GLN A 221 -3.85 1.46 12.05
N GLU A 222 -4.83 0.77 12.67
CA GLU A 222 -6.18 1.28 12.93
C GLU A 222 -6.77 0.94 14.30
N ARG A 223 -7.64 1.82 14.83
CA ARG A 223 -8.58 1.51 15.91
C ARG A 223 -9.73 0.81 15.22
N LEU A 224 -9.61 -0.49 15.11
CA LEU A 224 -10.72 -1.26 14.57
C LEU A 224 -11.76 -1.43 15.67
N PRO A 225 -13.05 -1.24 15.38
CA PRO A 225 -14.12 -1.80 16.17
C PRO A 225 -14.22 -3.32 15.97
N ILE A 226 -13.35 -3.94 15.17
CA ILE A 226 -13.00 -5.36 15.32
C ILE A 226 -12.82 -5.59 16.80
N SER A 227 -13.74 -6.37 17.39
CA SER A 227 -13.71 -6.75 18.79
C SER A 227 -12.28 -7.05 19.18
N ASP A 228 -11.81 -6.48 20.29
CA ASP A 228 -10.46 -6.73 20.83
C ASP A 228 -10.06 -8.21 20.68
N GLU A 229 -11.04 -9.12 20.77
CA GLU A 229 -11.00 -10.53 20.40
C GLU A 229 -10.22 -10.92 19.14
N SER A 230 -10.29 -10.27 17.98
CA SER A 230 -9.57 -10.74 16.77
C SER A 230 -8.09 -10.40 16.82
N ILE A 231 -7.76 -9.20 17.31
CA ILE A 231 -6.36 -8.80 17.54
C ILE A 231 -5.79 -9.69 18.65
N ARG A 232 -6.58 -9.92 19.70
CA ARG A 232 -6.25 -10.86 20.76
C ARG A 232 -6.05 -12.25 20.20
N THR A 233 -6.92 -12.77 19.35
CA THR A 233 -6.79 -14.12 18.76
C THR A 233 -5.53 -14.25 17.90
N GLU A 234 -5.14 -13.23 17.13
CA GLU A 234 -3.90 -13.29 16.35
C GLU A 234 -2.64 -13.17 17.22
N MET A 235 -2.69 -12.31 18.25
CA MET A 235 -1.59 -12.17 19.20
C MET A 235 -1.47 -13.39 20.11
N GLU A 236 -2.59 -13.90 20.63
CA GLU A 236 -2.73 -15.19 21.31
C GLU A 236 -2.21 -16.29 20.40
N TRP A 237 -2.53 -16.31 19.11
CA TRP A 237 -1.95 -17.30 18.21
C TRP A 237 -0.44 -17.14 18.10
N ILE A 238 0.10 -15.92 18.04
CA ILE A 238 1.56 -15.70 18.04
C ILE A 238 2.17 -16.18 19.37
N GLU A 239 1.53 -15.89 20.49
CA GLU A 239 1.96 -16.26 21.85
C GLU A 239 1.87 -17.78 22.08
N ASP A 240 0.78 -18.42 21.65
CA ASP A 240 0.56 -19.86 21.64
C ASP A 240 1.51 -20.56 20.68
N TYR A 241 1.69 -20.00 19.48
CA TYR A 241 2.68 -20.45 18.51
C TYR A 241 4.09 -20.32 19.09
N ALA A 242 4.32 -19.32 19.95
CA ALA A 242 5.56 -19.18 20.67
C ALA A 242 5.66 -20.20 21.84
N GLY A 243 4.55 -20.71 22.36
CA GLY A 243 4.50 -21.85 23.27
C GLY A 243 5.04 -21.53 24.67
N GLY A 244 4.55 -20.47 25.31
CA GLY A 244 5.03 -19.99 26.62
C GLY A 244 5.99 -18.81 26.46
N PRO A 245 7.09 -18.68 27.24
CA PRO A 245 8.13 -17.66 27.02
C PRO A 245 8.87 -17.95 25.71
N GLY A 246 8.18 -17.76 24.60
CA GLY A 246 8.48 -18.42 23.35
C GLY A 246 9.56 -17.73 22.51
N PRO A 247 9.85 -18.26 21.31
CA PRO A 247 10.92 -17.77 20.46
C PRO A 247 10.72 -16.30 20.10
N PHE A 248 9.49 -15.86 19.80
CA PHE A 248 9.25 -14.50 19.36
C PHE A 248 8.99 -13.55 20.53
N ARG A 249 9.82 -12.52 20.62
CA ARG A 249 9.56 -11.35 21.47
C ARG A 249 8.60 -10.40 20.76
N VAL A 250 7.40 -10.23 21.31
CA VAL A 250 6.40 -9.28 20.81
C VAL A 250 6.69 -7.90 21.39
N LEU A 251 6.92 -6.91 20.53
CA LEU A 251 7.22 -5.54 20.91
C LEU A 251 6.06 -4.62 20.53
N GLY A 252 5.40 -4.06 21.55
CA GLY A 252 4.39 -3.01 21.45
C GLY A 252 4.96 -1.62 21.76
N ALA A 253 4.09 -0.59 21.74
CA ALA A 253 4.52 0.82 21.93
C ALA A 253 5.20 1.11 23.27
N VAL A 254 4.91 0.34 24.32
CA VAL A 254 5.22 0.70 25.71
C VAL A 254 6.47 -0.02 26.24
N VAL A 255 6.99 -1.01 25.51
CA VAL A 255 7.79 -2.05 26.17
C VAL A 255 9.29 -1.80 26.09
N GLU A 256 9.86 -1.35 24.95
CA GLU A 256 11.31 -1.11 24.85
C GLU A 256 11.70 -0.47 23.51
N VAL A 257 12.77 0.32 23.49
CA VAL A 257 13.33 0.87 22.25
C VAL A 257 14.19 -0.16 21.55
N ASP A 258 13.79 -0.53 20.33
CA ASP A 258 14.57 -1.43 19.50
C ASP A 258 15.32 -0.63 18.42
N VAL A 259 16.65 -0.47 18.60
CA VAL A 259 17.56 0.18 17.64
C VAL A 259 17.66 -0.57 16.31
N ASP A 260 17.18 -1.79 16.30
CA ASP A 260 17.34 -2.81 15.30
C ASP A 260 16.01 -3.08 14.55
N ALA A 261 14.99 -2.27 14.80
CA ALA A 261 13.75 -2.28 14.03
C ALA A 261 14.01 -1.93 12.56
N GLU A 262 13.41 -2.69 11.65
CA GLU A 262 13.57 -2.50 10.20
C GLU A 262 12.75 -1.32 9.65
N VAL A 263 13.07 -0.11 10.12
CA VAL A 263 12.41 1.13 9.73
C VAL A 263 12.97 1.71 8.42
N GLY A 264 12.21 2.62 7.82
CA GLY A 264 12.60 3.38 6.64
C GLY A 264 11.77 3.05 5.41
N SER A 265 12.32 3.37 4.23
CA SER A 265 11.60 3.22 2.96
C SER A 265 11.90 1.84 2.46
N ARG A 266 10.85 1.11 2.16
CA ARG A 266 10.92 -0.29 1.83
C ARG A 266 10.17 -0.52 0.53
N ARG A 267 10.50 -1.63 -0.12
CA ARG A 267 9.76 -2.16 -1.26
C ARG A 267 9.63 -3.65 -1.07
N VAL A 268 8.47 -4.20 -1.41
CA VAL A 268 8.29 -5.65 -1.46
C VAL A 268 9.30 -6.21 -2.47
N GLY A 269 10.22 -7.06 -1.99
CA GLY A 269 11.34 -7.59 -2.79
C GLY A 269 12.63 -6.77 -2.74
N ASP A 270 12.74 -5.77 -1.85
CA ASP A 270 14.00 -5.06 -1.61
C ASP A 270 15.07 -5.95 -0.96
N SER A 271 16.31 -5.45 -0.86
CA SER A 271 17.44 -6.17 -0.26
C SER A 271 17.30 -6.46 1.23
N ARG A 272 16.27 -5.92 1.88
CA ARG A 272 15.95 -6.18 3.29
C ARG A 272 14.82 -7.22 3.44
N CYS A 273 14.12 -7.56 2.37
CA CYS A 273 13.18 -8.67 2.33
C CYS A 273 13.95 -10.00 2.19
N TRP A 274 13.38 -11.06 2.72
CA TRP A 274 13.73 -12.41 2.27
C TRP A 274 12.82 -12.80 1.12
N THR A 275 13.42 -13.09 -0.03
CA THR A 275 12.72 -13.52 -1.22
C THR A 275 13.28 -14.88 -1.64
N LEU A 276 12.41 -15.87 -1.75
CA LEU A 276 12.74 -17.23 -2.13
C LEU A 276 11.94 -17.59 -3.39
N PRO A 277 12.56 -18.10 -4.47
CA PRO A 277 11.81 -18.53 -5.65
C PRO A 277 10.96 -19.75 -5.33
N SER A 278 9.73 -19.81 -5.88
CA SER A 278 8.83 -20.95 -5.69
C SER A 278 9.34 -22.22 -6.38
N ILE A 279 10.05 -22.05 -7.50
CA ILE A 279 10.71 -23.11 -8.23
C ILE A 279 12.22 -23.00 -7.97
N PRO A 280 12.87 -24.03 -7.38
CA PRO A 280 14.31 -24.05 -7.24
C PRO A 280 14.96 -23.87 -8.61
N THR A 281 15.86 -22.89 -8.73
CA THR A 281 16.71 -22.75 -9.92
C THR A 281 18.06 -23.38 -9.62
N ASP A 282 18.67 -24.05 -10.59
CA ASP A 282 19.98 -24.70 -10.42
C ASP A 282 21.14 -23.70 -10.24
N GLY A 283 20.85 -22.40 -10.42
CA GLY A 283 21.81 -21.31 -10.25
C GLY A 283 22.10 -20.93 -8.79
N PRO A 284 23.18 -20.17 -8.54
CA PRO A 284 23.24 -19.38 -7.30
C PRO A 284 21.95 -18.59 -7.18
N PHE A 285 21.33 -18.56 -5.99
CA PHE A 285 20.16 -17.72 -5.72
C PHE A 285 20.42 -16.35 -6.33
N ASP A 286 19.75 -16.07 -7.44
CA ASP A 286 19.90 -14.79 -8.08
C ASP A 286 19.21 -13.82 -7.16
N THR A 287 19.98 -13.19 -6.29
CA THR A 287 19.50 -12.11 -5.42
C THR A 287 18.97 -10.94 -6.28
N ASN A 288 19.15 -10.99 -7.61
CA ASN A 288 18.57 -10.06 -8.56
C ASN A 288 17.23 -10.50 -9.16
N SER A 289 16.62 -11.63 -8.77
CA SER A 289 15.20 -11.89 -9.04
C SER A 289 14.33 -10.97 -8.17
N ARG A 290 14.49 -9.66 -8.38
CA ARG A 290 13.83 -8.62 -7.62
C ARG A 290 12.37 -8.61 -8.04
N ILE A 291 11.52 -9.01 -7.10
CA ILE A 291 10.10 -8.73 -7.21
C ILE A 291 9.98 -7.20 -7.16
N ASN A 292 9.49 -6.61 -8.25
CA ASN A 292 9.20 -5.17 -8.29
C ASN A 292 7.83 -4.91 -7.65
N GLY A 293 7.71 -5.24 -6.36
CA GLY A 293 6.47 -5.02 -5.64
C GLY A 293 6.27 -3.55 -5.22
N PRO A 294 5.16 -3.24 -4.55
CA PRO A 294 4.85 -1.88 -4.13
C PRO A 294 5.85 -1.37 -3.07
N ALA A 295 6.05 -0.06 -3.06
CA ALA A 295 6.81 0.62 -2.02
C ALA A 295 5.93 0.89 -0.80
N PHE A 296 6.55 0.92 0.38
CA PHE A 296 5.91 1.25 1.66
C PHE A 296 6.93 1.89 2.62
N ASP A 297 6.44 2.52 3.67
CA ASP A 297 7.27 3.03 4.77
C ASP A 297 7.00 2.23 6.03
N ALA A 298 8.08 1.75 6.68
CA ALA A 298 8.04 1.18 8.01
C ALA A 298 8.50 2.25 9.01
N LEU A 299 7.61 2.71 9.87
CA LEU A 299 7.87 3.80 10.81
C LEU A 299 7.73 3.28 12.24
N ASP A 300 8.74 3.48 13.07
CA ASP A 300 8.64 3.14 14.50
C ASP A 300 7.89 4.23 15.28
N TRP A 301 7.73 3.99 16.57
CA TRP A 301 7.08 4.91 17.51
C TRP A 301 7.74 6.30 17.56
N LYS A 302 9.04 6.40 17.27
CA LYS A 302 9.76 7.70 17.24
C LYS A 302 9.28 8.61 16.14
N SER A 303 8.67 8.07 15.09
CA SER A 303 8.06 8.87 14.02
C SER A 303 6.91 9.77 14.52
N GLY A 304 6.33 9.47 15.69
CA GLY A 304 5.11 10.12 16.19
C GLY A 304 3.86 9.75 15.39
N THR A 305 3.96 8.78 14.47
CA THR A 305 2.85 8.38 13.59
C THR A 305 2.21 7.06 13.99
N THR A 306 2.84 6.29 14.90
CA THR A 306 2.27 5.04 15.41
C THR A 306 1.11 5.32 16.36
N ARG A 307 0.21 4.34 16.49
CA ARG A 307 -0.89 4.42 17.45
C ARG A 307 -0.46 3.95 18.83
N HIS A 308 -1.24 4.31 19.84
CA HIS A 308 -1.10 3.75 21.18
C HIS A 308 -1.13 2.22 21.13
N GLY A 309 -0.20 1.56 21.82
CA GLY A 309 -0.01 0.11 21.79
C GLY A 309 0.80 -0.44 20.61
N SER A 310 0.96 0.31 19.50
CA SER A 310 1.71 -0.14 18.32
C SER A 310 3.16 0.33 18.33
N TYR A 311 4.10 -0.59 18.12
CA TYR A 311 5.51 -0.23 17.97
C TYR A 311 5.83 0.32 16.57
N MET A 312 5.20 -0.25 15.55
CA MET A 312 5.46 0.08 14.15
C MET A 312 4.18 0.50 13.44
N ARG A 313 4.32 1.38 12.46
CA ARG A 313 3.30 1.71 11.48
C ARG A 313 3.84 1.37 10.10
N ILE A 314 3.10 0.54 9.39
CA ILE A 314 3.31 0.34 7.97
C ILE A 314 2.41 1.32 7.24
N GLY A 315 3.03 2.19 6.45
CA GLY A 315 2.34 3.28 5.78
C GLY A 315 2.64 3.32 4.30
N GLU A 316 1.81 4.05 3.57
CA GLU A 316 2.12 4.42 2.19
C GLU A 316 3.44 5.21 2.16
N PRO A 317 4.25 5.00 1.11
CA PRO A 317 5.56 5.62 1.01
C PRO A 317 5.41 7.14 0.95
N PHE A 318 6.32 7.86 1.61
CA PHE A 318 6.42 9.33 1.64
C PHE A 318 5.33 10.07 2.42
N VAL A 319 4.19 9.45 2.71
CA VAL A 319 3.02 10.11 3.33
C VAL A 319 3.31 10.57 4.75
N TRP A 320 3.87 9.66 5.55
CA TRP A 320 4.02 9.84 6.99
C TRP A 320 5.35 10.48 7.38
N ARG A 321 6.29 10.58 6.42
CA ARG A 321 7.60 11.19 6.62
C ARG A 321 7.55 12.71 6.73
N CYS A 322 6.50 13.38 6.27
CA CYS A 322 6.43 14.84 6.32
C CYS A 322 6.21 15.41 7.73
N GLY A 323 5.87 14.56 8.71
CA GLY A 323 5.57 14.95 10.09
C GLY A 323 6.58 14.49 11.14
N SER A 324 7.53 13.59 10.81
CA SER A 324 8.52 13.13 11.78
C SER A 324 9.45 14.28 12.14
N TYR A 325 9.24 14.85 13.32
CA TYR A 325 10.07 15.87 13.94
C TYR A 325 11.51 15.35 14.00
N ASP A 326 12.46 16.02 13.35
CA ASP A 326 13.88 15.76 13.60
C ASP A 326 14.29 16.64 14.79
N PRO A 327 14.45 16.08 16.01
CA PRO A 327 14.83 16.87 17.17
C PRO A 327 16.20 17.55 17.02
N ARG A 328 17.03 17.12 16.05
CA ARG A 328 18.34 17.74 15.79
C ARG A 328 18.25 19.06 15.01
N LEU A 329 17.15 19.29 14.28
CA LEU A 329 16.95 20.55 13.53
C LEU A 329 16.40 21.69 14.39
N THR A 330 16.03 21.42 15.64
CA THR A 330 15.48 22.44 16.58
C THR A 330 16.50 23.12 17.49
N LEU A 331 17.77 22.70 17.49
CA LEU A 331 18.79 23.34 18.33
C LEU A 331 19.41 24.61 17.71
N SER A 332 19.05 24.99 16.48
CA SER A 332 19.64 26.17 15.82
C SER A 332 18.70 27.36 15.61
N HIS A 333 17.42 27.29 16.01
CA HIS A 333 16.45 28.38 15.79
C HIS A 333 15.62 28.72 17.05
N SER A 334 16.29 28.89 18.21
CA SER A 334 15.72 29.68 19.30
C SER A 334 16.26 31.11 19.22
N GLN A 335 15.45 32.03 18.69
CA GLN A 335 15.43 33.50 18.87
C GLN A 335 15.12 34.20 17.55
N SER A 336 13.83 34.28 17.20
CA SER A 336 13.27 35.53 16.66
C SER A 336 11.76 35.47 16.78
N ARG A 337 11.22 36.07 17.85
CA ARG A 337 9.80 36.43 17.92
C ARG A 337 9.66 37.77 17.22
N THR A 338 9.11 37.78 16.02
CA THR A 338 8.58 39.01 15.40
C THR A 338 7.06 38.93 15.35
N TYR A 339 6.43 39.83 16.10
CA TYR A 339 5.01 40.12 16.04
C TYR A 339 4.66 40.73 14.68
N TRP A 340 3.63 40.22 14.02
CA TRP A 340 3.02 40.84 12.85
C TRP A 340 1.78 41.65 13.28
N PRO A 341 1.70 42.96 12.98
CA PRO A 341 0.45 43.69 13.15
C PRO A 341 -0.48 43.45 11.96
N LEU A 342 -1.74 43.08 12.25
CA LEU A 342 -2.84 43.09 11.30
C LEU A 342 -3.16 44.54 10.93
N ASN A 343 -2.86 44.94 9.69
CA ASN A 343 -3.33 46.19 9.13
C ASN A 343 -4.57 45.94 8.28
N ASN A 344 -5.72 46.39 8.76
CA ASN A 344 -6.95 46.47 7.99
C ASN A 344 -6.83 47.60 6.96
N LYS A 345 -6.77 47.25 5.67
CA LYS A 345 -7.14 48.17 4.60
C LYS A 345 -8.17 47.52 3.69
N THR A 346 -9.36 48.10 3.75
CA THR A 346 -10.44 48.00 2.78
C THR A 346 -9.90 48.32 1.39
N THR A 347 -10.18 47.50 0.38
CA THR A 347 -9.93 47.88 -1.02
C THR A 347 -11.08 47.43 -1.90
N GLN A 348 -11.61 48.40 -2.63
CA GLN A 348 -12.74 48.33 -3.53
C GLN A 348 -12.56 47.30 -4.64
N THR A 349 -13.63 46.55 -4.91
CA THR A 349 -13.87 45.83 -6.16
C THR A 349 -13.90 46.81 -7.33
N SER A 350 -12.97 46.65 -8.29
CA SER A 350 -13.15 47.17 -9.65
C SER A 350 -13.24 45.98 -10.61
N ASN A 351 -14.35 45.91 -11.34
CA ASN A 351 -14.52 45.03 -12.49
C ASN A 351 -13.64 45.57 -13.61
N ARG A 352 -12.62 44.80 -14.02
CA ARG A 352 -11.84 45.08 -15.22
C ARG A 352 -11.85 43.86 -16.13
N THR A 353 -12.62 43.95 -17.20
CA THR A 353 -12.55 43.09 -18.39
C THR A 353 -11.17 43.25 -19.03
N MET A 354 -10.41 42.15 -19.15
CA MET A 354 -9.14 42.14 -19.88
C MET A 354 -9.40 41.99 -21.38
N THR A 355 -8.97 42.99 -22.14
CA THR A 355 -8.73 42.89 -23.58
C THR A 355 -7.41 42.16 -23.85
N ALA A 356 -7.40 41.37 -24.92
CA ALA A 356 -6.29 40.53 -25.35
C ALA A 356 -5.02 41.35 -25.69
N TRP A 357 -3.87 40.86 -25.23
CA TRP A 357 -2.55 41.34 -25.63
C TRP A 357 -1.94 40.29 -26.57
N SER A 358 -1.76 40.67 -27.83
CA SER A 358 -1.02 39.93 -28.84
C SER A 358 0.47 40.27 -28.72
N GLY A 359 1.28 39.32 -28.25
CA GLY A 359 2.74 39.42 -28.21
C GLY A 359 3.36 38.11 -28.66
N SER A 360 4.09 38.17 -29.77
CA SER A 360 4.71 37.07 -30.50
C SER A 360 5.94 36.47 -29.82
N GLY A 361 6.10 35.14 -29.95
CA GLY A 361 7.41 34.48 -30.03
C GLY A 361 7.74 33.50 -28.91
N CYS A 362 7.42 32.22 -29.09
CA CYS A 362 8.04 31.10 -28.37
C CYS A 362 8.09 29.86 -29.27
N PRO A 363 9.19 29.08 -29.31
CA PRO A 363 9.29 27.90 -30.16
C PRO A 363 8.45 26.75 -29.58
N SER A 364 7.51 26.23 -30.37
CA SER A 364 6.64 25.13 -30.00
C SER A 364 7.43 23.83 -29.85
N SER A 365 7.37 23.22 -28.66
CA SER A 365 7.71 21.80 -28.47
C SER A 365 6.40 21.00 -28.46
N ALA A 366 6.40 19.80 -29.05
CA ALA A 366 5.18 18.98 -29.21
C ALA A 366 4.43 18.68 -27.90
N THR A 367 5.09 18.79 -26.74
CA THR A 367 4.51 18.68 -25.40
C THR A 367 3.64 19.87 -25.01
N THR A 368 3.92 21.08 -25.50
CA THR A 368 3.12 22.28 -25.21
C THR A 368 1.79 22.23 -25.97
N ASP A 369 1.80 21.73 -27.21
CA ASP A 369 0.58 21.57 -28.02
C ASP A 369 -0.35 20.50 -27.46
N LEU A 370 0.19 19.39 -26.92
CA LEU A 370 -0.60 18.35 -26.26
C LEU A 370 -1.28 18.88 -24.98
N GLN A 371 -0.59 19.75 -24.23
CA GLN A 371 -1.09 20.38 -23.00
C GLN A 371 -2.10 21.51 -23.26
N VAL A 372 -1.91 22.28 -24.33
CA VAL A 372 -2.88 23.29 -24.78
C VAL A 372 -4.13 22.60 -25.33
N HIS A 373 -3.99 21.49 -26.07
CA HIS A 373 -5.13 20.67 -26.49
C HIS A 373 -5.86 20.02 -25.30
N ALA A 374 -5.13 19.63 -24.26
CA ALA A 374 -5.70 19.15 -23.00
C ALA A 374 -6.53 20.19 -22.28
N PHE A 375 -6.01 21.42 -22.20
CA PHE A 375 -6.71 22.55 -21.60
C PHE A 375 -7.93 22.98 -22.41
N ALA A 376 -7.80 23.08 -23.74
CA ALA A 376 -8.91 23.38 -24.65
C ALA A 376 -10.01 22.32 -24.57
N ARG A 377 -9.67 21.02 -24.49
CA ARG A 377 -10.65 19.93 -24.33
C ARG A 377 -11.27 19.86 -22.93
N LEU A 378 -10.54 20.22 -21.87
CA LEU A 378 -11.10 20.41 -20.52
C LEU A 378 -12.11 21.58 -20.48
N ALA A 379 -11.81 22.68 -21.18
CA ALA A 379 -12.75 23.79 -21.39
C ALA A 379 -13.97 23.37 -22.25
N THR A 380 -13.76 22.46 -23.21
CA THR A 380 -14.84 21.88 -24.03
C THR A 380 -15.71 20.92 -23.20
N LEU A 381 -15.11 20.16 -22.27
CA LEU A 381 -15.82 19.30 -21.30
C LEU A 381 -16.69 20.11 -20.34
N THR A 382 -16.23 21.29 -19.88
CA THR A 382 -17.09 22.23 -19.13
C THR A 382 -18.25 22.78 -19.97
N GLY A 383 -18.07 22.94 -21.29
CA GLY A 383 -19.16 23.31 -22.22
C GLY A 383 -20.15 22.18 -22.51
N LEU A 384 -19.67 20.94 -22.63
CA LEU A 384 -20.49 19.73 -22.83
C LEU A 384 -21.39 19.46 -21.60
N VAL A 385 -20.87 19.75 -20.41
CA VAL A 385 -21.62 19.70 -19.14
C VAL A 385 -22.78 20.70 -19.13
N GLU A 386 -22.65 21.86 -19.77
CA GLU A 386 -23.76 22.80 -19.92
C GLU A 386 -24.77 22.44 -21.01
N GLN A 387 -24.35 21.74 -22.07
CA GLN A 387 -25.27 21.19 -23.06
C GLN A 387 -26.11 20.04 -22.49
N LEU A 388 -25.52 19.17 -21.66
CA LEU A 388 -26.23 18.11 -20.94
C LEU A 388 -27.19 18.65 -19.85
N ARG A 389 -26.98 19.89 -19.39
CA ARG A 389 -27.87 20.60 -18.45
C ARG A 389 -29.16 21.12 -19.09
N ARG A 390 -29.18 21.27 -20.42
CA ARG A 390 -30.32 21.81 -21.19
C ARG A 390 -31.20 20.73 -21.83
N ALA A 391 -30.83 19.45 -21.73
CA ALA A 391 -31.68 18.36 -22.22
C ALA A 391 -32.88 18.17 -21.28
N PRO A 392 -34.13 18.19 -21.77
CA PRO A 392 -35.31 18.03 -20.94
C PRO A 392 -35.37 16.60 -20.36
N THR A 393 -35.45 16.51 -19.03
CA THR A 393 -35.57 15.24 -18.31
C THR A 393 -37.04 14.82 -18.24
N SER A 394 -37.46 13.90 -19.10
CA SER A 394 -38.60 13.01 -18.82
C SER A 394 -38.08 11.69 -18.26
N GLU A 395 -38.85 11.10 -17.35
CA GLU A 395 -38.65 9.81 -16.65
C GLU A 395 -37.85 9.85 -15.33
N ARG A 396 -38.58 10.20 -14.27
CA ARG A 396 -38.36 9.73 -12.90
C ARG A 396 -38.87 8.29 -12.79
N ASN A 397 -38.00 7.34 -12.43
CA ASN A 397 -38.24 6.34 -11.36
C ASN A 397 -37.11 5.30 -11.30
N SER A 398 -36.12 5.54 -10.43
CA SER A 398 -35.48 4.49 -9.62
C SER A 398 -34.68 5.15 -8.51
N ARG A 399 -34.77 4.58 -7.30
CA ARG A 399 -34.04 5.01 -6.10
C ARG A 399 -32.54 4.75 -6.31
N SER A 400 -31.84 5.73 -6.87
CA SER A 400 -30.38 5.72 -7.07
C SER A 400 -29.66 6.21 -5.83
N THR A 401 -28.53 5.56 -5.51
CA THR A 401 -27.52 5.96 -4.53
C THR A 401 -27.14 7.44 -4.69
N GLU A 402 -27.03 8.15 -3.56
CA GLU A 402 -26.76 9.59 -3.54
C GLU A 402 -25.38 9.93 -4.13
N PRO A 403 -25.27 10.95 -5.01
CA PRO A 403 -24.01 11.29 -5.66
C PRO A 403 -23.01 11.93 -4.68
N ARG A 404 -21.80 11.37 -4.62
CA ARG A 404 -20.64 11.99 -3.92
C ARG A 404 -20.01 13.08 -4.79
N ARG A 405 -19.90 14.31 -4.26
CA ARG A 405 -19.22 15.44 -4.92
C ARG A 405 -17.81 15.62 -4.35
N SER A 406 -16.81 15.78 -5.22
CA SER A 406 -15.41 16.05 -4.86
C SER A 406 -14.97 17.42 -5.39
N PHE A 407 -14.07 18.09 -4.68
CA PHE A 407 -13.51 19.40 -5.05
C PHE A 407 -12.04 19.25 -5.43
N TYR A 408 -11.57 20.06 -6.39
CA TYR A 408 -10.22 19.95 -6.95
C TYR A 408 -9.51 21.32 -6.94
N LEU A 409 -8.30 21.36 -6.39
CA LEU A 409 -7.34 22.44 -6.63
C LEU A 409 -6.21 21.86 -7.48
N MET A 410 -6.05 22.35 -8.70
CA MET A 410 -5.06 21.83 -9.64
C MET A 410 -3.95 22.86 -9.90
N ALA A 411 -2.70 22.47 -9.62
CA ALA A 411 -1.53 23.21 -10.09
C ALA A 411 -1.02 22.51 -11.36
N THR A 412 -1.41 23.04 -12.53
CA THR A 412 -0.96 22.53 -13.83
C THR A 412 0.32 23.21 -14.27
N ALA A 413 1.10 22.55 -15.14
CA ALA A 413 2.33 23.08 -15.73
C ALA A 413 2.19 24.46 -16.44
N CYS A 414 0.97 24.91 -16.72
CA CYS A 414 0.71 26.17 -17.43
C CYS A 414 0.60 27.38 -16.47
N SER A 415 1.70 27.78 -15.82
CA SER A 415 1.94 29.07 -15.12
C SER A 415 0.94 29.56 -14.03
N THR A 416 -0.23 28.95 -13.88
CA THR A 416 -1.28 29.37 -12.94
C THR A 416 -1.84 28.16 -12.17
N ALA A 417 -2.00 28.32 -10.86
CA ALA A 417 -2.79 27.41 -10.05
C ALA A 417 -4.26 27.71 -10.34
N VAL A 418 -5.02 26.72 -10.81
CA VAL A 418 -6.41 26.91 -11.20
C VAL A 418 -7.29 26.03 -10.30
N PRO A 419 -8.22 26.61 -9.53
CA PRO A 419 -9.25 25.81 -8.87
C PRO A 419 -10.18 25.24 -9.95
N ILE A 420 -10.34 23.91 -10.01
CA ILE A 420 -11.17 23.24 -11.00
C ILE A 420 -12.39 22.62 -10.31
N PHE A 421 -13.55 22.82 -10.92
CA PHE A 421 -14.82 22.29 -10.45
C PHE A 421 -15.26 21.12 -11.32
N ALA A 422 -15.48 19.95 -10.71
CA ALA A 422 -16.15 18.86 -11.41
C ALA A 422 -17.16 18.18 -10.47
N THR A 423 -18.44 18.24 -10.84
CA THR A 423 -19.50 17.45 -10.19
C THR A 423 -19.58 16.09 -10.87
N THR A 424 -19.11 15.05 -10.20
CA THR A 424 -19.24 13.67 -10.70
C THR A 424 -20.58 13.09 -10.26
N ARG A 425 -21.44 12.74 -11.22
CA ARG A 425 -22.75 12.09 -10.97
C ARG A 425 -22.65 10.55 -10.87
N LYS A 426 -21.49 9.96 -11.13
CA LYS A 426 -21.22 8.52 -10.99
C LYS A 426 -20.07 8.28 -10.02
N ASP A 427 -20.12 7.14 -9.35
CA ASP A 427 -19.30 6.75 -8.19
C ASP A 427 -17.80 6.55 -8.44
N TYR A 428 -17.25 7.07 -9.54
CA TYR A 428 -15.81 7.12 -9.77
C TYR A 428 -15.40 8.47 -10.34
N LEU A 429 -14.18 8.86 -9.96
CA LEU A 429 -13.40 9.87 -10.62
C LEU A 429 -13.18 9.46 -12.10
N ASP A 430 -14.06 9.89 -13.00
CA ASP A 430 -13.71 10.18 -14.40
C ASP A 430 -12.92 11.50 -14.49
N LEU A 431 -12.22 11.90 -13.41
CA LEU A 431 -10.95 12.54 -13.66
C LEU A 431 -10.13 11.49 -14.38
N TYR A 432 -9.97 11.67 -15.69
CA TYR A 432 -8.99 10.98 -16.49
C TYR A 432 -7.61 11.36 -15.91
N LEU A 433 -7.27 10.87 -14.72
CA LEU A 433 -6.00 11.11 -14.05
C LEU A 433 -4.85 10.66 -14.95
N PRO A 434 -4.95 9.58 -15.75
CA PRO A 434 -3.96 9.29 -16.79
C PRO A 434 -3.74 10.43 -17.80
N PHE A 435 -4.72 11.31 -17.99
CA PHE A 435 -4.58 12.50 -18.84
C PHE A 435 -3.88 13.65 -18.12
N LEU A 436 -4.22 13.88 -16.85
CA LEU A 436 -3.56 14.88 -16.00
C LEU A 436 -2.12 14.46 -15.63
N PHE A 437 -1.87 13.17 -15.67
CA PHE A 437 -0.63 12.52 -15.27
C PHE A 437 -0.26 11.46 -16.32
N PRO A 438 0.12 11.87 -17.54
CA PRO A 438 0.44 10.96 -18.65
C PRO A 438 1.60 10.03 -18.31
N ASN A 439 2.48 10.44 -17.39
CA ASN A 439 3.59 9.63 -16.90
C ASN A 439 3.24 8.78 -15.66
N GLY A 440 1.94 8.65 -15.36
CA GLY A 440 1.46 8.05 -14.12
C GLY A 440 1.47 9.02 -12.95
N TYR A 441 0.80 8.63 -11.88
CA TYR A 441 0.73 9.41 -10.64
C TYR A 441 0.83 8.54 -9.41
N THR A 442 1.26 9.16 -8.32
CA THR A 442 1.13 8.68 -6.95
C THR A 442 0.08 9.54 -6.26
N SER A 443 -0.84 8.93 -5.51
CA SER A 443 -1.74 9.69 -4.64
C SER A 443 -1.33 9.54 -3.18
N MET A 444 -1.64 10.55 -2.36
CA MET A 444 -1.33 10.58 -0.95
C MET A 444 -2.50 11.17 -0.16
N ARG A 445 -2.85 10.53 0.97
CA ARG A 445 -3.73 11.15 1.99
C ARG A 445 -3.03 12.22 2.78
N ILE A 446 -3.69 13.37 2.88
CA ILE A 446 -3.42 14.29 3.96
C ILE A 446 -4.48 14.03 5.03
N ALA A 447 -4.08 13.40 6.13
CA ALA A 447 -4.96 13.18 7.28
C ALA A 447 -4.83 14.32 8.29
N ASN A 448 -3.63 14.88 8.42
CA ASN A 448 -3.28 15.94 9.36
C ASN A 448 -2.61 17.10 8.64
N ILE A 449 -2.69 18.31 9.18
CA ILE A 449 -1.96 19.47 8.64
C ILE A 449 -0.45 19.13 8.64
N PRO A 450 0.26 19.22 7.49
CA PRO A 450 1.67 18.84 7.40
C PRO A 450 2.53 19.52 8.47
N GLY A 451 3.27 18.73 9.25
CA GLY A 451 4.07 19.21 10.38
C GLY A 451 3.35 19.33 11.71
N THR A 452 2.09 18.88 11.78
CA THR A 452 1.31 18.88 13.02
C THR A 452 0.58 17.56 13.18
N ASN A 453 0.07 17.29 14.38
CA ASN A 453 -0.84 16.18 14.66
C ASN A 453 -2.32 16.58 14.54
N MET A 454 -2.62 17.79 14.08
CA MET A 454 -4.00 18.26 13.96
C MET A 454 -4.69 17.61 12.76
N PRO A 455 -5.79 16.88 12.96
CA PRO A 455 -6.51 16.24 11.86
C PRO A 455 -7.15 17.31 10.96
N LEU A 456 -7.18 17.05 9.65
CA LEU A 456 -7.92 17.89 8.71
C LEU A 456 -9.43 17.69 8.90
N PRO A 457 -10.25 18.75 8.77
CA PRO A 457 -11.70 18.66 8.97
C PRO A 457 -12.43 17.83 7.90
N SER A 458 -11.71 17.39 6.87
CA SER A 458 -12.24 16.68 5.70
C SER A 458 -11.16 15.79 5.09
N GLY A 459 -11.58 14.83 4.25
CA GLY A 459 -10.63 13.96 3.58
C GLY A 459 -9.95 14.70 2.43
N TRP A 460 -8.67 15.04 2.59
CA TRP A 460 -7.87 15.60 1.50
C TRP A 460 -6.95 14.54 0.89
N ARG A 461 -6.64 14.69 -0.39
CA ARG A 461 -5.71 13.85 -1.14
C ARG A 461 -4.85 14.73 -2.04
N ILE A 462 -3.58 14.41 -2.19
CA ILE A 462 -2.70 15.02 -3.19
C ILE A 462 -2.36 13.94 -4.19
N TYR A 463 -2.55 14.20 -5.48
CA TYR A 463 -2.01 13.41 -6.57
C TYR A 463 -0.80 14.15 -7.12
N VAL A 464 0.25 13.39 -7.35
CA VAL A 464 1.58 13.84 -7.72
C VAL A 464 1.99 13.02 -8.92
N GLU A 465 2.49 13.66 -9.97
CA GLU A 465 3.06 12.93 -11.10
C GLU A 465 4.21 12.02 -10.64
N SER A 466 4.15 10.73 -10.97
CA SER A 466 5.12 9.72 -10.50
C SER A 466 6.36 9.62 -11.39
N GLY A 467 6.71 10.74 -12.06
CA GLY A 467 7.62 10.80 -13.20
C GLY A 467 8.89 9.97 -13.07
N ARG A 468 8.99 8.93 -13.91
CA ARG A 468 10.26 8.26 -14.26
C ARG A 468 10.99 8.97 -15.41
N TYR A 469 10.32 9.89 -16.10
CA TYR A 469 10.85 10.64 -17.23
C TYR A 469 11.15 12.09 -16.82
N PRO A 470 12.16 12.73 -17.45
CA PRO A 470 12.46 14.13 -17.20
C PRO A 470 11.31 15.02 -17.71
N SER A 471 10.43 15.44 -16.81
CA SER A 471 9.45 16.51 -17.07
C SER A 471 10.08 17.88 -16.81
N PRO A 472 9.76 18.92 -17.60
CA PRO A 472 10.21 20.27 -17.31
C PRO A 472 9.68 20.75 -15.93
N PRO A 473 10.38 21.70 -15.28
CA PRO A 473 9.89 22.32 -14.05
C PRO A 473 8.50 22.93 -14.26
N ASN A 474 7.63 22.69 -13.30
CA ASN A 474 6.31 23.29 -13.24
C ASN A 474 6.44 24.71 -12.69
N GLU A 475 6.44 25.69 -13.60
CA GLU A 475 6.57 27.12 -13.29
C GLU A 475 5.50 27.62 -12.31
N ALA A 476 4.30 27.05 -12.32
CA ALA A 476 3.23 27.44 -11.39
C ALA A 476 3.59 27.05 -9.95
N ILE A 477 4.07 25.81 -9.74
CA ILE A 477 4.51 25.32 -8.43
C ILE A 477 5.75 26.09 -7.96
N MET A 478 6.69 26.35 -8.87
CA MET A 478 7.89 27.13 -8.57
C MET A 478 7.56 28.57 -8.21
N THR A 479 6.61 29.20 -8.90
CA THR A 479 6.17 30.57 -8.62
C THR A 479 5.44 30.65 -7.28
N ALA A 480 4.49 29.73 -7.04
CA ALA A 480 3.64 29.69 -5.85
C ALA A 480 4.42 29.31 -4.58
N PHE A 481 5.20 28.23 -4.64
CA PHE A 481 5.84 27.64 -3.46
C PHE A 481 7.35 27.86 -3.41
N LYS A 482 7.91 28.64 -4.34
CA LYS A 482 9.36 28.93 -4.45
C LYS A 482 10.20 27.65 -4.47
N THR A 483 9.67 26.62 -5.10
CA THR A 483 10.19 25.26 -5.02
C THR A 483 10.18 24.60 -6.40
N ARG A 484 11.36 24.19 -6.88
CA ARG A 484 11.51 23.55 -8.20
C ARG A 484 10.89 22.14 -8.16
N TRP A 485 9.82 21.94 -8.93
CA TRP A 485 9.09 20.68 -8.98
C TRP A 485 8.86 20.27 -10.42
N ASN A 486 9.11 19.00 -10.76
CA ASN A 486 8.86 18.50 -12.11
C ASN A 486 7.54 17.73 -12.11
N GLY A 487 6.59 18.18 -12.94
CA GLY A 487 5.30 17.53 -13.11
C GLY A 487 4.13 18.18 -12.39
N ASN A 488 2.96 17.54 -12.45
CA ASN A 488 1.70 18.09 -11.94
C ASN A 488 1.46 17.75 -10.45
N ILE A 489 0.74 18.65 -9.76
CA ILE A 489 0.18 18.40 -8.42
C ILE A 489 -1.32 18.71 -8.46
N LEU A 490 -2.13 17.77 -8.00
CA LEU A 490 -3.58 17.94 -7.87
C LEU A 490 -3.99 17.65 -6.42
N MET A 491 -4.53 18.63 -5.72
CA MET A 491 -5.09 18.44 -4.38
C MET A 491 -6.61 18.32 -4.46
N VAL A 492 -7.17 17.30 -3.82
CA VAL A 492 -8.58 16.93 -3.90
C VAL A 492 -9.18 16.85 -2.50
N LYS A 493 -10.28 17.55 -2.28
CA LYS A 493 -11.08 17.46 -1.06
C LYS A 493 -12.30 16.60 -1.32
N HIS A 494 -12.43 15.53 -0.54
CA HIS A 494 -13.60 14.66 -0.54
C HIS A 494 -14.59 15.13 0.54
N ARG A 495 -15.86 15.36 0.14
CA ARG A 495 -16.97 15.63 1.07
C ARG A 495 -17.91 14.43 1.12
N ARG A 496 -18.49 14.18 2.29
CA ARG A 496 -19.38 13.02 2.54
C ARG A 496 -20.87 13.33 2.35
N ASN A 497 -21.31 14.57 2.15
CA ASN A 497 -22.76 14.85 2.10
C ASN A 497 -23.19 16.14 1.36
N SER A 498 -24.50 16.22 1.10
CA SER A 498 -25.34 17.07 0.22
C SER A 498 -25.28 18.60 0.32
N ASP A 499 -24.27 19.19 0.95
CA ASP A 499 -24.15 20.65 0.99
C ASP A 499 -23.89 21.19 -0.43
N LEU A 500 -24.97 21.70 -1.03
CA LEU A 500 -25.12 22.21 -2.40
C LEU A 500 -24.29 23.46 -2.72
N VAL A 501 -23.18 23.69 -2.01
CA VAL A 501 -22.31 24.81 -2.33
C VAL A 501 -21.47 24.41 -3.54
N ASN A 502 -21.89 24.93 -4.71
CA ASN A 502 -21.25 24.69 -6.01
C ASN A 502 -19.88 25.39 -6.16
N TYR A 503 -19.34 25.99 -5.09
CA TYR A 503 -18.13 26.81 -5.14
C TYR A 503 -17.16 26.45 -4.01
N VAL A 504 -15.87 26.45 -4.32
CA VAL A 504 -14.76 26.41 -3.37
C VAL A 504 -14.83 27.75 -2.68
N THR A 505 -15.04 27.73 -1.37
CA THR A 505 -14.98 28.98 -0.62
C THR A 505 -13.54 29.48 -0.68
N ARG A 506 -13.32 30.80 -0.74
CA ARG A 506 -11.97 31.38 -0.69
C ARG A 506 -11.14 30.82 0.47
N LYS A 507 -11.79 30.55 1.62
CA LYS A 507 -11.19 29.89 2.78
C LYS A 507 -10.65 28.49 2.49
N GLU A 508 -11.31 27.71 1.64
CA GLU A 508 -10.84 26.36 1.26
C GLU A 508 -9.69 26.40 0.26
N ASP A 509 -9.66 27.40 -0.62
CA ASP A 509 -8.54 27.65 -1.52
C ASP A 509 -7.30 28.09 -0.73
N ASP A 510 -7.46 29.10 0.13
CA ASP A 510 -6.41 29.56 1.05
C ASP A 510 -5.89 28.41 1.92
N PHE A 511 -6.80 27.54 2.38
CA PHE A 511 -6.43 26.35 3.15
C PHE A 511 -5.65 25.33 2.32
N ALA A 512 -6.12 24.98 1.12
CA ALA A 512 -5.43 24.03 0.25
C ALA A 512 -4.04 24.56 -0.15
N TYR A 513 -3.94 25.85 -0.48
CA TYR A 513 -2.67 26.54 -0.73
C TYR A 513 -1.74 26.45 0.48
N THR A 514 -2.26 26.72 1.68
CA THR A 514 -1.50 26.61 2.93
C THR A 514 -0.96 25.20 3.11
N ILE A 515 -1.80 24.17 2.92
CA ILE A 515 -1.38 22.77 3.04
C ILE A 515 -0.30 22.43 2.01
N LEU A 516 -0.48 22.82 0.73
CA LEU A 516 0.53 22.59 -0.31
C LEU A 516 1.84 23.33 -0.01
N SER A 517 1.78 24.56 0.49
CA SER A 517 2.97 25.33 0.85
C SER A 517 3.79 24.69 1.97
N LEU A 518 3.14 23.96 2.89
CA LEU A 518 3.81 23.20 3.93
C LEU A 518 4.31 21.84 3.42
N TRP A 519 3.60 21.25 2.46
CA TRP A 519 3.87 19.90 1.96
C TRP A 519 4.94 19.83 0.86
N VAL A 520 4.88 20.72 -0.13
CA VAL A 520 5.74 20.69 -1.34
C VAL A 520 7.23 20.79 -0.99
N PRO A 521 7.70 21.77 -0.18
CA PRO A 521 9.12 21.88 0.13
C PRO A 521 9.68 20.65 0.87
N ARG A 522 8.87 20.02 1.72
CA ARG A 522 9.28 18.86 2.52
C ARG A 522 9.37 17.56 1.71
N SER A 523 8.61 17.48 0.63
CA SER A 523 8.52 16.28 -0.21
C SER A 523 9.70 16.14 -1.17
N LEU A 524 10.29 17.27 -1.60
CA LEU A 524 11.46 17.28 -2.48
C LEU A 524 12.76 16.86 -1.81
N HIS A 525 12.99 17.32 -0.58
CA HIS A 525 14.21 16.96 0.18
C HIS A 525 14.37 15.45 0.39
N LYS A 526 13.32 14.65 0.20
CA LYS A 526 13.35 13.19 0.39
C LYS A 526 13.35 12.38 -0.91
N SER A 527 13.04 13.00 -2.06
CA SER A 527 12.80 12.28 -3.31
C SER A 527 13.99 12.29 -4.27
N TYR A 528 14.91 13.25 -4.14
CA TYR A 528 16.13 13.33 -4.94
C TYR A 528 17.34 13.69 -4.06
N PRO A 529 18.21 12.75 -3.67
CA PRO A 529 19.51 13.13 -3.14
C PRO A 529 20.28 13.84 -4.27
N GLU A 530 20.77 15.07 -4.01
CA GLU A 530 21.51 15.92 -4.97
C GLU A 530 22.74 15.24 -5.63
N LYS A 531 23.14 14.05 -5.16
CA LYS A 531 24.29 13.28 -5.67
C LYS A 531 24.19 12.77 -7.11
N MET A 532 23.07 12.95 -7.82
CA MET A 532 22.96 12.54 -9.23
C MET A 532 23.21 13.67 -10.26
N MET A 533 23.47 14.92 -9.82
CA MET A 533 23.72 16.04 -10.75
C MET A 533 25.14 16.62 -10.70
N SER A 534 26.06 16.09 -9.90
CA SER A 534 27.48 16.35 -10.10
C SER A 534 27.99 15.47 -11.25
N SER A 535 27.93 15.99 -12.48
CA SER A 535 28.74 15.46 -13.58
C SER A 535 30.21 15.35 -13.11
N PRO A 536 30.94 14.27 -13.44
CA PRO A 536 32.38 14.25 -13.25
C PRO A 536 32.98 15.31 -14.18
N GLY A 537 33.28 16.49 -13.64
CA GLY A 537 34.18 17.44 -14.25
C GLY A 537 35.53 16.76 -14.40
N GLY A 538 36.02 16.72 -15.62
CA GLY A 538 37.24 16.03 -15.98
C GLY A 538 38.47 16.54 -15.22
N LEU A 539 39.35 15.60 -14.93
CA LEU A 539 40.78 15.64 -15.22
C LEU A 539 41.23 14.22 -15.56
#